data_AF-A0AAJ1R7X1-F1
#
_entry.id   AF-A0AAJ1R7X1-F1
#
_cell.length_a   1.000
_cell.length_b   1.000
_cell.length_c   1.000
_cell.angle_alpha   90.00
_cell.angle_beta   90.00
_cell.angle_gamma   90.00
#
_symmetry.space_group_name_H-M   'P 1'
#
loop_
_entity.id
_entity.type
_entity.pdbx_description
1 polymer ?
#
loop_
_entity_poly.entity_id
_entity_poly.type
_entity_poly.pdbx_seq_one_letter_code
_entity_poly.pdbx_strand_id
1 'polypeptide(L)' 'VRAWLRTYGFPTIITNCSNNYGPYHFPEKLIPLVILNALEGKDLPVYGKGDQIRDWLYVEDHARALYKVVTEGKVGE' A
#
# COMPACT_ATOMS: atom_id res chain seq x y z
N VAL A 1 16.66 -8.51 -1.34
CA VAL A 1 16.27 -9.82 -0.75
C VAL A 1 16.50 -11.02 -1.69
N ARG A 2 16.17 -10.96 -2.99
CA ARG A 2 16.47 -12.04 -3.96
C ARG A 2 17.94 -12.50 -3.99
N ALA A 3 18.89 -11.59 -3.83
CA ALA A 3 20.31 -11.93 -3.76
C ALA A 3 20.63 -12.85 -2.57
N TRP A 4 20.00 -12.66 -1.41
CA TRP A 4 20.22 -13.50 -0.23
C TRP A 4 19.73 -14.94 -0.43
N LEU A 5 18.59 -15.12 -1.11
CA LEU A 5 18.13 -16.44 -1.51
C LEU A 5 19.12 -17.11 -2.47
N ARG A 6 19.61 -16.39 -3.49
CA ARG A 6 20.53 -16.94 -4.50
C ARG A 6 21.90 -17.28 -3.92
N THR A 7 22.42 -16.46 -3.02
CA THR A 7 23.79 -16.61 -2.48
C THR A 7 23.83 -17.52 -1.26
N TYR A 8 22.80 -17.47 -0.41
CA TYR A 8 22.84 -18.14 0.90
C TYR A 8 21.67 -19.12 1.14
N GLY A 9 20.78 -19.30 0.17
CA GLY A 9 19.57 -20.13 0.37
C GLY A 9 18.59 -19.56 1.40
N PHE A 10 18.73 -18.28 1.76
CA PHE A 10 17.89 -17.66 2.78
C PHE A 10 16.43 -17.55 2.27
N PRO A 11 15.43 -18.00 3.04
CA PRO A 11 14.04 -18.01 2.58
C PRO A 11 13.50 -16.59 2.48
N THR A 12 13.11 -16.17 1.27
CA THR A 12 12.55 -14.83 1.00
C THR A 12 11.33 -14.91 0.10
N ILE A 13 10.37 -14.02 0.29
CA ILE A 13 9.22 -13.80 -0.61
C ILE A 13 9.05 -12.29 -0.83
N ILE A 14 8.63 -11.86 -2.02
CA ILE A 14 8.36 -10.45 -2.38
C ILE A 14 6.90 -10.29 -2.81
N THR A 15 6.20 -9.35 -2.17
CA THR A 15 4.87 -8.88 -2.60
C THR A 15 4.96 -7.42 -3.03
N ASN A 16 4.33 -7.06 -4.15
CA ASN A 16 4.15 -5.67 -4.58
C ASN A 16 2.67 -5.30 -4.46
N CYS A 17 2.36 -4.16 -3.85
CA CYS A 17 1.00 -3.66 -3.70
C CYS A 17 0.78 -2.35 -4.48
N SER A 18 -0.48 -2.04 -4.73
CA SER A 18 -0.90 -0.72 -5.21
C SER A 18 -1.03 0.29 -4.05
N ASN A 19 -1.71 1.41 -4.25
CA ASN A 19 -1.85 2.44 -3.22
C ASN A 19 -2.82 1.97 -2.13
N ASN A 20 -2.32 1.82 -0.91
CA ASN A 20 -3.17 1.42 0.22
C ASN A 20 -4.05 2.57 0.74
N TYR A 21 -5.25 2.25 1.22
CA TYR A 21 -6.11 3.16 1.98
C TYR A 21 -6.86 2.46 3.11
N GLY A 22 -7.23 3.20 4.16
CA GLY A 22 -8.00 2.69 5.29
C GLY A 22 -7.68 3.41 6.61
N PRO A 23 -8.13 2.86 7.75
CA PRO A 23 -7.83 3.39 9.08
C PRO A 23 -6.32 3.51 9.36
N TYR A 24 -5.95 4.41 10.27
CA TYR A 24 -4.56 4.71 10.67
C TYR A 24 -3.67 5.24 9.54
N HIS A 25 -4.24 5.69 8.42
CA HIS A 25 -3.51 6.31 7.33
C HIS A 25 -3.17 7.77 7.68
N PHE A 26 -1.88 8.13 7.56
CA PHE A 26 -1.40 9.45 7.96
C PHE A 26 -2.11 10.59 7.18
N PRO A 27 -2.54 11.68 7.84
CA PRO A 27 -3.36 12.74 7.25
C PRO A 27 -2.82 13.44 6.00
N GLU A 28 -1.51 13.42 5.75
CA GLU A 28 -0.92 14.05 4.55
C GLU A 28 -1.18 13.28 3.25
N LYS A 29 -1.65 12.03 3.34
CA LYS A 29 -1.94 11.20 2.16
C LYS A 29 -3.27 11.60 1.54
N LEU A 30 -3.41 11.40 0.23
CA LEU A 30 -4.53 11.96 -0.56
C LEU A 30 -5.91 11.73 0.07
N ILE A 31 -6.29 10.47 0.32
CA ILE A 31 -7.62 10.13 0.84
C ILE A 31 -7.90 10.79 2.21
N PRO A 32 -7.07 10.59 3.26
CA PRO A 32 -7.33 11.23 4.54
C PRO A 32 -7.23 12.77 4.49
N LEU A 33 -6.33 13.34 3.68
CA LEU A 33 -6.23 14.79 3.49
C LEU A 33 -7.53 15.39 2.95
N VAL A 34 -8.06 14.79 1.88
CA VAL A 34 -9.30 15.25 1.23
C VAL A 34 -10.48 15.11 2.18
N ILE A 35 -10.60 14.00 2.90
CA ILE A 35 -11.68 13.78 3.87
C ILE A 35 -11.61 14.82 4.99
N LEU A 36 -10.45 15.03 5.60
CA LEU A 36 -10.29 15.97 6.72
C LEU A 36 -10.54 17.43 6.27
N ASN A 37 -10.01 17.84 5.12
CA ASN A 37 -10.28 19.18 4.59
C ASN A 37 -11.77 19.38 4.28
N ALA A 38 -12.45 18.38 3.71
CA ALA A 38 -13.88 18.44 3.44
C ALA A 38 -14.71 18.58 4.73
N LEU A 39 -14.36 17.82 5.77
CA LEU A 39 -14.99 17.91 7.09
C LEU A 39 -14.77 19.27 7.76
N GLU A 40 -13.61 19.90 7.53
CA GLU A 40 -13.26 21.21 8.07
C GLU A 40 -13.71 22.39 7.19
N GLY A 41 -14.34 22.12 6.04
CA GLY A 41 -14.74 23.15 5.08
C GLY A 41 -13.57 23.89 4.43
N LYS A 42 -12.39 23.27 4.39
CA LYS A 42 -11.18 23.79 3.74
C LYS A 42 -11.14 23.42 2.26
N ASP A 43 -10.31 24.12 1.50
CA ASP A 43 -10.05 23.80 0.10
C ASP A 43 -9.52 22.37 -0.06
N LEU A 44 -9.97 21.71 -1.13
CA LEU A 44 -9.54 20.34 -1.48
C LEU A 44 -8.35 20.42 -2.44
N PRO A 45 -7.12 20.12 -2.00
CA PRO A 45 -5.94 20.30 -2.83
C PRO A 45 -5.89 19.28 -3.96
N VAL A 46 -5.64 19.74 -5.19
CA VAL A 46 -5.33 18.91 -6.36
C VAL A 46 -3.93 19.26 -6.85
N TYR A 47 -3.04 18.27 -6.84
CA TYR A 47 -1.67 18.46 -7.32
C TYR A 47 -1.60 18.30 -8.84
N GLY A 48 -0.93 19.24 -9.51
CA GLY A 48 -0.84 19.25 -10.98
C GLY A 48 -2.22 19.40 -11.63
N LYS A 49 -2.52 18.55 -12.62
CA LYS A 49 -3.82 18.55 -13.32
C LYS A 49 -4.85 17.60 -12.71
N GLY A 50 -4.47 16.78 -11.73
CA GLY A 50 -5.36 15.77 -11.14
C GLY A 50 -5.69 14.58 -12.04
N ASP A 51 -4.97 14.40 -13.16
CA ASP A 51 -5.18 13.33 -14.15
C ASP A 51 -4.45 12.02 -13.81
N GLN A 52 -3.85 11.93 -12.62
CA GLN A 52 -3.02 10.82 -12.19
C GLN A 52 -3.90 9.63 -11.79
N ILE A 53 -3.76 8.52 -12.51
CA ILE A 53 -4.51 7.28 -12.24
C ILE A 53 -3.73 6.41 -11.25
N ARG A 54 -4.42 5.86 -10.25
CA ARG A 54 -3.87 4.90 -9.28
C ARG A 54 -4.85 3.76 -9.06
N ASP A 55 -4.31 2.57 -8.83
CA ASP A 55 -5.02 1.43 -8.29
C ASP A 55 -5.04 1.56 -6.76
N TRP A 56 -6.19 1.32 -6.13
CA TRP A 56 -6.41 1.47 -4.70
C TRP A 56 -6.77 0.14 -4.04
N LEU A 57 -5.95 -0.26 -3.05
CA LEU A 57 -6.12 -1.48 -2.28
C LEU A 57 -6.51 -1.15 -0.84
N TYR A 58 -7.58 -1.76 -0.33
CA TYR A 58 -7.96 -1.56 1.07
C TYR A 58 -6.93 -2.21 2.00
N VAL A 59 -6.59 -1.53 3.10
CA VAL A 59 -5.48 -1.92 3.98
C VAL A 59 -5.65 -3.31 4.59
N GLU A 60 -6.87 -3.71 4.94
CA GLU A 60 -7.11 -5.04 5.49
C GLU A 60 -7.00 -6.14 4.43
N ASP A 61 -7.34 -5.85 3.17
CA ASP A 61 -7.11 -6.80 2.08
C ASP A 61 -5.62 -7.04 1.88
N HIS A 62 -4.80 -5.99 1.94
CA HIS A 62 -3.35 -6.14 1.88
C HIS A 62 -2.83 -6.95 3.08
N ALA A 63 -3.31 -6.67 4.29
CA ALA A 63 -2.91 -7.44 5.47
C ALA A 63 -3.27 -8.92 5.36
N ARG A 64 -4.47 -9.25 4.88
CA ARG A 64 -4.89 -10.65 4.60
C ARG A 64 -4.01 -11.30 3.54
N ALA A 65 -3.66 -10.58 2.48
CA ALA A 65 -2.78 -11.09 1.43
C ALA A 65 -1.38 -11.38 1.98
N LEU A 66 -0.80 -10.48 2.78
CA LEU A 66 0.50 -10.71 3.43
C LEU A 66 0.48 -11.92 4.36
N TYR A 67 -0.59 -12.07 5.15
CA TYR A 67 -0.76 -13.24 6.01
C TYR A 67 -0.79 -14.54 5.20
N LYS A 68 -1.58 -14.57 4.13
CA LYS A 68 -1.65 -15.75 3.24
C LYS A 68 -0.31 -16.05 2.58
N VAL A 69 0.40 -15.04 2.10
CA VAL A 69 1.69 -15.21 1.45
C VAL A 69 2.76 -15.72 2.42
N VAL A 70 2.78 -15.26 3.67
CA VAL A 70 3.76 -15.75 4.65
C VAL A 70 3.46 -17.18 5.12
N THR A 71 2.19 -17.60 5.15
CA THR A 71 1.81 -18.96 5.59
C THR A 71 1.84 -20.00 4.48
N GLU A 72 1.49 -19.62 3.24
CA GLU A 72 1.28 -20.56 2.13
C GLU A 72 2.15 -20.26 0.90
N GLY A 73 2.84 -19.12 0.87
CA GLY A 73 3.63 -18.68 -0.27
C GLY A 73 4.86 -19.53 -0.51
N LYS A 74 5.27 -19.62 -1.78
CA LYS A 74 6.46 -20.36 -2.18
C LYS A 74 7.70 -19.50 -1.99
N VAL A 75 8.68 -20.03 -1.25
CA VAL A 75 9.98 -19.37 -1.08
C VAL A 75 10.60 -19.07 -2.44
N GLY A 76 10.97 -17.82 -2.65
CA GLY A 76 11.65 -17.31 -3.83
C GLY A 76 10.79 -16.61 -4.86
N GLU A 77 9.48 -16.51 -4.65
CA GLU A 77 8.58 -15.71 -5.47
C GLU A 77 8.61 -14.21 -5.07
#